data_AF-A0A2H0D3D5-F1
#
_entry.id   AF-A0A2H0D3D5-F1
#
_cell.length_a   1.000
_cell.length_b   1.000
_cell.length_c   1.000
_cell.angle_alpha   90.00
_cell.angle_beta   90.00
_cell.angle_gamma   90.00
#
_symmetry.space_group_name_H-M   'P 1'
#
loop_
_entity.id
_entity.type
_entity.pdbx_description
1 polymer ?
#
loop_
_entity_poly.entity_id
_entity_poly.type
_entity_poly.pdbx_seq_one_letter_code
_entity_poly.pdbx_strand_id
1 'polypeptide(L)'
;MKMKKIKIFSFLYCYVIIATFLGAQQKGIIKLTSKDIEINLDSAKMGLSISNFWKYKSGDSFGWASPEYVHEDWDTLRSNFNIDSIPQNTWTGIGWFRLRILVDSSLKNQTIAFLLLQNGASEIYLDGQLIKKFGTVASGDKEVTYNPRKIPFGVHFDEKDSHLIAIRYSNSNYLDYLKIFNLYNELPGFSLRIAELDEAVTALDRSDVINTIVQISLSGVIFALGLIHLLIYSFHHKDKANFHYSLFAFAFTLMLVEGTFNRFLTQNIYYIILSIFNTIIILILFLFLTRFLYTIYYGKVIRFFWLLVFLSVVDVLTGFILRNEFVFFSFMLSVVVLSLVEGMRIVVLGIKHKRTGAWIIGTGFSGFFLLVAFVLVVNFLGNAKVVSLEWLLVILYSGFLSIPLSMSIYLARSFALTNKNLEIKLLEVKQLSEKTIEQERKEAEINLLREKEQLQLK
;
A
#
# COMPACT_ATOMS: atom_id res chain seq x y z
N MET A 1 28.93 40.44 26.39
CA MET A 1 29.20 39.03 26.84
C MET A 1 28.24 38.01 26.19
N LYS A 2 28.04 38.03 24.85
CA LYS A 2 27.14 37.07 24.15
C LYS A 2 27.75 36.42 22.89
N MET A 3 28.91 36.88 22.40
CA MET A 3 29.54 36.35 21.17
C MET A 3 30.57 35.23 21.39
N LYS A 4 31.00 34.94 22.63
CA LYS A 4 31.96 33.84 22.91
C LYS A 4 31.30 32.45 23.06
N LYS A 5 29.99 32.36 23.32
CA LYS A 5 29.28 31.07 23.51
C LYS A 5 28.95 30.35 22.20
N ILE A 6 28.83 31.06 21.08
CA ILE A 6 28.47 30.47 19.77
C ILE A 6 29.65 29.71 19.12
N LYS A 7 30.90 30.16 19.33
CA LYS A 7 32.08 29.44 18.82
C LYS A 7 32.37 28.13 19.56
N ILE A 8 32.04 28.05 20.86
CA ILE A 8 32.24 26.83 21.66
C ILE A 8 31.19 25.75 21.29
N PHE A 9 29.94 26.15 21.02
CA PHE A 9 28.91 25.22 20.57
C PHE A 9 29.19 24.66 19.16
N SER A 10 29.71 25.49 18.24
CA SER A 10 30.11 25.02 16.90
C SER A 10 31.31 24.06 16.95
N PHE A 11 32.25 24.27 17.89
CA PHE A 11 33.38 23.36 18.08
C PHE A 11 32.99 22.05 18.75
N LEU A 12 32.07 22.08 19.73
CA LEU A 12 31.50 20.87 20.34
C LEU A 12 30.67 20.07 19.33
N TYR A 13 29.92 20.74 18.46
CA TYR A 13 29.12 20.08 17.42
C TYR A 13 30.02 19.44 16.34
N CYS A 14 31.09 20.11 15.93
CA CYS A 14 32.11 19.51 15.07
C CYS A 14 32.86 18.36 15.77
N TYR A 15 33.15 18.46 17.07
CA TYR A 15 33.80 17.38 17.81
C TYR A 15 32.88 16.17 18.03
N VAL A 16 31.57 16.37 18.21
CA VAL A 16 30.58 15.29 18.27
C VAL A 16 30.41 14.64 16.89
N ILE A 17 30.44 15.41 15.79
CA ILE A 17 30.40 14.86 14.42
C ILE A 17 31.71 14.12 14.08
N ILE A 18 32.85 14.62 14.50
CA ILE A 18 34.15 13.95 14.29
C ILE A 18 34.27 12.72 15.21
N ALA A 19 33.71 12.75 16.42
CA ALA A 19 33.66 11.59 17.33
C ALA A 19 32.63 10.53 16.89
N THR A 20 31.54 10.89 16.20
CA THR A 20 30.64 9.92 15.56
C THR A 20 31.23 9.35 14.26
N PHE A 21 32.11 10.09 13.57
CA PHE A 21 32.88 9.54 12.44
C PHE A 21 34.09 8.69 12.88
N LEU A 22 34.70 8.97 14.04
CA LEU A 22 35.81 8.17 14.61
C LEU A 22 35.32 6.98 15.43
N GLY A 23 34.06 6.97 15.85
CA GLY A 23 33.45 5.93 16.67
C GLY A 23 32.56 4.97 15.90
N ALA A 24 33.08 4.27 14.87
CA ALA A 24 32.67 2.91 14.45
C ALA A 24 33.28 2.50 13.09
N GLN A 25 34.60 2.44 12.98
CA GLN A 25 35.19 1.42 12.11
C GLN A 25 35.26 0.12 12.92
N GLN A 26 34.11 -0.55 13.05
CA GLN A 26 34.08 -1.86 13.70
C GLN A 26 34.79 -2.86 12.78
N LYS A 27 35.81 -3.51 13.33
CA LYS A 27 36.56 -4.61 12.71
C LYS A 27 35.55 -5.66 12.22
N GLY A 28 35.83 -6.33 11.09
CA GLY A 28 34.98 -7.34 10.45
C GLY A 28 34.80 -8.65 11.24
N ILE A 29 34.73 -8.54 12.57
CA ILE A 29 34.51 -9.59 13.54
C ILE A 29 33.39 -9.12 14.46
N ILE A 30 32.32 -9.90 14.57
CA ILE A 30 31.26 -9.67 15.56
C ILE A 30 31.15 -10.84 16.51
N LYS A 31 30.87 -10.58 17.79
CA LYS A 31 30.48 -11.63 18.74
C LYS A 31 28.96 -11.70 18.75
N LEU A 32 28.42 -12.89 18.50
CA LEU A 32 26.99 -13.18 18.48
C LEU A 32 26.62 -13.90 19.77
N THR A 33 25.72 -13.32 20.55
CA THR A 33 25.16 -13.94 21.77
C THR A 33 23.67 -14.18 21.61
N SER A 34 23.09 -15.05 22.45
CA SER A 34 21.64 -15.31 22.45
C SER A 34 20.80 -14.04 22.61
N LYS A 35 21.27 -13.10 23.44
CA LYS A 35 20.60 -11.80 23.65
C LYS A 35 20.58 -10.91 22.41
N ASP A 36 21.53 -11.08 21.48
CA ASP A 36 21.58 -10.28 20.26
C ASP A 36 20.55 -10.74 19.22
N ILE A 37 20.11 -12.00 19.29
CA ILE A 37 19.19 -12.61 18.32
C ILE A 37 17.73 -12.62 18.79
N GLU A 38 17.47 -12.28 20.06
CA GLU A 38 16.12 -12.09 20.61
C GLU A 38 15.39 -10.96 19.88
N ILE A 39 14.12 -11.20 19.51
CA ILE A 39 13.28 -10.16 18.93
C ILE A 39 12.81 -9.21 20.04
N ASN A 40 13.24 -7.94 19.96
CA ASN A 40 12.64 -6.89 20.75
C ASN A 40 11.31 -6.44 20.08
N LEU A 41 10.22 -7.07 20.52
CA LEU A 41 8.85 -6.79 20.06
C LEU A 41 8.44 -5.31 20.24
N ASP A 42 8.96 -4.63 21.26
CA ASP A 42 8.70 -3.20 21.49
C ASP A 42 9.33 -2.30 20.42
N SER A 43 10.35 -2.79 19.70
CA SER A 43 11.10 -2.00 18.71
C SER A 43 10.72 -2.28 17.26
N ALA A 44 9.88 -3.28 16.98
CA ALA A 44 9.60 -3.81 15.63
C ALA A 44 10.88 -4.19 14.84
N LYS A 45 12.03 -4.30 15.51
CA LYS A 45 13.28 -4.76 14.90
C LYS A 45 13.40 -6.25 15.14
N MET A 46 13.28 -6.98 14.05
CA MET A 46 13.51 -8.42 14.01
C MET A 46 15.02 -8.69 13.96
N GLY A 47 15.55 -9.29 15.02
CA GLY A 47 16.95 -9.73 15.13
C GLY A 47 18.02 -8.64 15.02
N LEU A 48 19.29 -9.08 15.09
CA LEU A 48 20.48 -8.26 14.93
C LEU A 48 20.68 -7.89 13.46
N SER A 49 20.78 -6.59 13.15
CA SER A 49 21.24 -6.12 11.84
C SER A 49 22.75 -6.11 11.79
N ILE A 50 23.33 -6.79 10.80
CA ILE A 50 24.79 -6.90 10.63
C ILE A 50 25.33 -6.06 9.47
N SER A 51 24.56 -5.09 8.97
CA SER A 51 24.94 -4.32 7.79
C SER A 51 26.20 -3.47 7.93
N ASN A 52 26.63 -3.13 9.15
CA ASN A 52 27.75 -2.22 9.36
C ASN A 52 29.12 -2.92 9.49
N PHE A 53 29.16 -4.25 9.49
CA PHE A 53 30.35 -5.00 9.91
C PHE A 53 31.14 -5.62 8.76
N TRP A 54 30.74 -5.40 7.51
CA TRP A 54 31.30 -6.14 6.39
C TRP A 54 32.65 -5.60 5.93
N LYS A 55 33.55 -6.54 5.65
CA LYS A 55 34.68 -6.32 4.76
C LYS A 55 34.21 -6.47 3.31
N TYR A 56 34.69 -5.61 2.43
CA TYR A 56 34.25 -5.52 1.04
C TYR A 56 35.43 -5.52 0.08
N LYS A 57 35.24 -6.22 -1.05
CA LYS A 57 36.15 -6.17 -2.20
C LYS A 57 35.35 -6.15 -3.50
N SER A 58 35.69 -5.20 -4.35
CA SER A 58 35.11 -5.10 -5.71
C SER A 58 35.69 -6.18 -6.62
N GLY A 59 34.89 -6.64 -7.58
CA GLY A 59 35.24 -7.71 -8.51
C GLY A 59 34.62 -9.05 -8.12
N ASP A 60 35.04 -10.12 -8.81
CA ASP A 60 34.37 -11.40 -8.69
C ASP A 60 35.34 -12.59 -8.79
N SER A 61 35.71 -13.15 -7.64
CA SER A 61 36.56 -14.35 -7.58
C SER A 61 36.03 -15.34 -6.55
N PHE A 62 35.72 -16.55 -6.99
CA PHE A 62 35.22 -17.63 -6.13
C PHE A 62 36.15 -17.99 -4.96
N GLY A 63 37.47 -17.79 -5.12
CA GLY A 63 38.44 -18.05 -4.05
C GLY A 63 38.22 -17.19 -2.81
N TRP A 64 37.51 -16.07 -2.93
CA TRP A 64 37.22 -15.16 -1.83
C TRP A 64 36.17 -15.70 -0.84
N ALA A 65 35.49 -16.80 -1.17
CA ALA A 65 34.66 -17.54 -0.22
C ALA A 65 35.49 -18.28 0.84
N SER A 66 36.75 -18.61 0.55
CA SER A 66 37.57 -19.48 1.41
C SER A 66 37.88 -18.85 2.77
N PRO A 67 37.73 -19.61 3.89
CA PRO A 67 38.16 -19.20 5.23
C PRO A 67 39.65 -18.88 5.32
N GLU A 68 40.47 -19.57 4.53
CA GLU A 68 41.93 -19.46 4.54
C GLU A 68 42.45 -18.23 3.79
N TYR A 69 41.59 -17.59 2.98
CA TYR A 69 41.99 -16.41 2.23
C TYR A 69 42.22 -15.21 3.16
N VAL A 70 43.45 -14.70 3.13
CA VAL A 70 43.88 -13.50 3.86
C VAL A 70 43.27 -12.28 3.19
N HIS A 71 42.55 -11.46 3.96
CA HIS A 71 41.71 -10.36 3.47
C HIS A 71 41.98 -9.05 4.24
N GLU A 72 43.21 -8.87 4.72
CA GLU A 72 43.63 -7.64 5.41
C GLU A 72 43.57 -6.42 4.50
N ASP A 73 43.68 -6.62 3.19
CA ASP A 73 43.58 -5.63 2.13
C ASP A 73 42.14 -5.21 1.79
N TRP A 74 41.12 -5.81 2.43
CA TRP A 74 39.72 -5.50 2.13
C TRP A 74 39.27 -4.23 2.84
N ASP A 75 38.59 -3.39 2.09
CA ASP A 75 37.94 -2.18 2.59
C ASP A 75 36.77 -2.53 3.52
N THR A 76 36.30 -1.54 4.27
CA THR A 76 35.04 -1.65 5.03
C THR A 76 33.93 -0.96 4.26
N LEU A 77 32.84 -1.67 3.99
CA LEU A 77 31.65 -1.09 3.35
C LEU A 77 30.40 -1.61 4.04
N ARG A 78 29.54 -0.69 4.45
CA ARG A 78 28.22 -1.05 4.97
C ARG A 78 27.44 -1.76 3.87
N SER A 79 26.84 -2.92 4.12
CA SER A 79 26.19 -3.71 3.06
C SER A 79 24.96 -3.03 2.45
N ASN A 80 24.27 -2.14 3.17
CA ASN A 80 23.17 -1.31 2.68
C ASN A 80 23.60 0.17 2.58
N PHE A 81 24.69 0.40 1.84
CA PHE A 81 25.24 1.74 1.59
C PHE A 81 24.34 2.56 0.67
N ASN A 82 24.38 3.89 0.81
CA ASN A 82 23.84 4.81 -0.20
C ASN A 82 24.96 5.09 -1.20
N ILE A 83 24.68 4.93 -2.51
CA ILE A 83 25.66 5.13 -3.58
C ILE A 83 26.27 6.53 -3.58
N ASP A 84 25.51 7.56 -3.20
CA ASP A 84 25.97 8.95 -3.15
C ASP A 84 26.86 9.25 -1.93
N SER A 85 26.86 8.34 -0.95
CA SER A 85 27.62 8.48 0.30
C SER A 85 28.99 7.78 0.28
N ILE A 86 29.32 7.07 -0.80
CA ILE A 86 30.58 6.34 -0.93
C ILE A 86 31.46 6.95 -2.04
N PRO A 87 32.79 6.75 -2.01
CA PRO A 87 33.65 7.23 -3.08
C PRO A 87 33.23 6.67 -4.45
N GLN A 88 33.42 7.48 -5.50
CA GLN A 88 33.12 7.04 -6.86
C GLN A 88 33.92 5.79 -7.21
N ASN A 89 33.31 4.88 -7.97
CA ASN A 89 33.87 3.60 -8.40
C ASN A 89 34.14 2.59 -7.27
N THR A 90 33.78 2.87 -6.01
CA THR A 90 33.86 1.85 -4.94
C THR A 90 32.94 0.67 -5.24
N TRP A 91 31.72 0.92 -5.72
CA TRP A 91 30.79 -0.11 -6.18
C TRP A 91 30.65 -0.08 -7.71
N THR A 92 30.93 -1.21 -8.36
CA THR A 92 30.91 -1.35 -9.83
C THR A 92 29.82 -2.31 -10.32
N GLY A 93 28.89 -2.71 -9.44
CA GLY A 93 27.79 -3.61 -9.77
C GLY A 93 27.98 -5.05 -9.30
N ILE A 94 29.20 -5.49 -8.99
CA ILE A 94 29.48 -6.81 -8.41
C ILE A 94 30.59 -6.72 -7.37
N GLY A 95 30.47 -7.50 -6.30
CA GLY A 95 31.50 -7.54 -5.26
C GLY A 95 31.23 -8.62 -4.21
N TRP A 96 32.21 -8.76 -3.33
CA TRP A 96 32.17 -9.72 -2.25
C TRP A 96 32.17 -9.03 -0.90
N PHE A 97 31.39 -9.59 0.01
CA PHE A 97 31.29 -9.15 1.39
C PHE A 97 31.70 -10.30 2.31
N ARG A 98 32.57 -10.02 3.30
CA ARG A 98 33.03 -11.00 4.28
C ARG A 98 32.80 -10.49 5.69
N LEU A 99 32.35 -11.38 6.57
CA LEU A 99 32.16 -11.11 7.98
C LEU A 99 32.52 -12.36 8.77
N ARG A 100 33.42 -12.22 9.74
CA ARG A 100 33.70 -13.28 10.70
C ARG A 100 32.78 -13.11 11.91
N ILE A 101 32.12 -14.17 12.32
CA ILE A 101 31.27 -14.20 13.51
C ILE A 101 31.94 -15.11 14.53
N LEU A 102 32.00 -14.65 15.78
CA LEU A 102 32.33 -15.45 16.94
C LEU A 102 31.01 -15.88 17.58
N VAL A 103 30.76 -17.18 17.63
CA VAL A 103 29.49 -17.74 18.09
C VAL A 103 29.64 -18.12 19.56
N ASP A 104 28.77 -17.59 20.41
CA ASP A 104 28.74 -17.97 21.83
C ASP A 104 28.35 -19.45 22.02
N SER A 105 28.83 -20.06 23.09
CA SER A 105 28.47 -21.42 23.51
C SER A 105 26.97 -21.73 23.46
N SER A 106 26.12 -20.75 23.78
CA SER A 106 24.66 -20.92 23.76
C SER A 106 24.06 -21.11 22.35
N LEU A 107 24.80 -20.75 21.30
CA LEU A 107 24.36 -20.78 19.90
C LEU A 107 25.08 -21.88 19.08
N LYS A 108 26.00 -22.63 19.70
CA LYS A 108 26.66 -23.76 19.06
C LYS A 108 25.66 -24.89 18.82
N ASN A 109 25.77 -25.55 17.66
CA ASN A 109 24.85 -26.59 17.19
C ASN A 109 23.39 -26.11 17.07
N GLN A 110 23.14 -24.80 17.09
CA GLN A 110 21.82 -24.22 16.87
C GLN A 110 21.65 -23.84 15.40
N THR A 111 20.39 -23.89 14.94
CA THR A 111 20.01 -23.29 13.65
C THR A 111 19.42 -21.92 13.93
N ILE A 112 19.98 -20.89 13.32
CA ILE A 112 19.46 -19.51 13.45
C ILE A 112 18.93 -19.01 12.11
N ALA A 113 17.99 -18.06 12.15
CA ALA A 113 17.40 -17.50 10.95
C ALA A 113 18.27 -16.39 10.36
N PHE A 114 18.52 -16.49 9.06
CA PHE A 114 19.00 -15.39 8.24
C PHE A 114 17.84 -14.77 7.48
N LEU A 115 17.71 -13.45 7.58
CA LEU A 115 16.68 -12.66 6.92
C LEU A 115 17.34 -11.65 6.00
N LEU A 116 17.32 -11.94 4.71
CA LEU A 116 17.94 -11.10 3.68
C LEU A 116 16.91 -10.20 3.00
N LEU A 117 17.28 -8.96 2.75
CA LEU A 117 16.57 -8.04 1.85
C LEU A 117 17.58 -7.48 0.85
N GLN A 118 17.29 -7.57 -0.44
CA GLN A 118 18.17 -7.07 -1.50
C GLN A 118 17.40 -6.80 -2.78
N ASN A 119 17.98 -5.99 -3.67
CA ASN A 119 17.43 -5.72 -5.00
C ASN A 119 18.24 -6.37 -6.14
N GLY A 120 19.31 -7.07 -5.79
CA GLY A 120 20.23 -7.73 -6.70
C GLY A 120 20.12 -9.26 -6.65
N ALA A 121 21.24 -9.93 -6.91
CA ALA A 121 21.42 -11.37 -6.74
C ALA A 121 22.51 -11.67 -5.70
N SER A 122 22.41 -12.81 -5.03
CA SER A 122 23.40 -13.20 -4.02
C SER A 122 23.64 -14.70 -3.94
N GLU A 123 24.90 -15.07 -3.71
CA GLU A 123 25.32 -16.40 -3.30
C GLU A 123 25.95 -16.28 -1.91
N ILE A 124 25.42 -17.03 -0.93
CA ILE A 124 25.80 -16.95 0.47
C ILE A 124 26.57 -18.20 0.83
N TYR A 125 27.75 -17.99 1.42
CA TYR A 125 28.68 -19.03 1.82
C TYR A 125 28.90 -18.99 3.32
N LEU A 126 28.94 -20.16 3.95
CA LEU A 126 29.35 -20.36 5.33
C LEU A 126 30.60 -21.23 5.33
N ASP A 127 31.70 -20.71 5.88
CA ASP A 127 33.00 -21.37 5.93
C ASP A 127 33.48 -21.90 4.56
N GLY A 128 33.19 -21.14 3.50
CA GLY A 128 33.53 -21.48 2.11
C GLY A 128 32.54 -22.41 1.41
N GLN A 129 31.58 -22.99 2.11
CA GLN A 129 30.53 -23.82 1.52
C GLN A 129 29.33 -22.97 1.11
N LEU A 130 28.82 -23.14 -0.12
CA LEU A 130 27.62 -22.45 -0.58
C LEU A 130 26.39 -22.99 0.16
N ILE A 131 25.72 -22.14 0.93
CA ILE A 131 24.53 -22.52 1.73
C ILE A 131 23.21 -22.03 1.12
N LYS A 132 23.24 -20.95 0.34
CA LYS A 132 22.03 -20.39 -0.28
C LYS A 132 22.35 -19.58 -1.52
N LYS A 133 21.43 -19.61 -2.48
CA LYS A 133 21.47 -18.80 -3.71
C LYS A 133 20.14 -18.10 -3.91
N PHE A 134 20.20 -16.82 -4.25
CA PHE A 134 19.06 -15.98 -4.61
C PHE A 134 19.35 -15.32 -5.96
N GLY A 135 18.65 -15.79 -7.00
CA GLY A 135 18.88 -15.31 -8.36
C GLY A 135 20.17 -15.87 -8.97
N THR A 136 20.71 -15.17 -9.96
CA THR A 136 21.97 -15.50 -10.63
C THR A 136 22.92 -14.32 -10.51
N VAL A 137 24.01 -14.51 -9.78
CA VAL A 137 25.06 -13.50 -9.60
C VAL A 137 25.93 -13.43 -10.85
N ALA A 138 25.88 -12.29 -11.52
CA ALA A 138 26.65 -12.01 -12.73
C ALA A 138 26.70 -10.51 -13.00
N SER A 139 27.56 -10.11 -13.94
CA SER A 139 27.62 -8.75 -14.45
C SER A 139 26.68 -8.55 -15.65
N GLY A 140 26.00 -7.41 -15.71
CA GLY A 140 25.15 -6.99 -16.84
C GLY A 140 23.93 -7.89 -17.06
N ASP A 141 23.60 -8.16 -18.33
CA ASP A 141 22.36 -8.86 -18.73
C ASP A 141 22.23 -10.33 -18.27
N LYS A 142 23.33 -10.92 -17.80
CA LYS A 142 23.32 -12.29 -17.26
C LYS A 142 22.84 -12.35 -15.81
N GLU A 143 22.73 -11.19 -15.15
CA GLU A 143 22.21 -11.09 -13.79
C GLU A 143 20.72 -11.43 -13.75
N VAL A 144 20.34 -12.27 -12.79
CA VAL A 144 18.92 -12.52 -12.50
C VAL A 144 18.69 -12.11 -11.04
N THR A 145 18.07 -10.96 -10.82
CA THR A 145 17.80 -10.45 -9.46
C THR A 145 16.79 -11.30 -8.72
N TYR A 146 16.93 -11.43 -7.40
CA TYR A 146 15.96 -12.07 -6.54
C TYR A 146 15.98 -11.43 -5.15
N ASN A 147 14.86 -10.82 -4.76
CA ASN A 147 14.61 -10.26 -3.46
C ASN A 147 13.89 -11.31 -2.59
N PRO A 148 14.54 -11.86 -1.55
CA PRO A 148 13.94 -12.84 -0.67
C PRO A 148 12.99 -12.24 0.37
N ARG A 149 12.79 -10.92 0.40
CA ARG A 149 11.81 -10.21 1.24
C ARG A 149 11.84 -10.59 2.72
N LYS A 150 13.04 -10.86 3.25
CA LYS A 150 13.27 -11.26 4.64
C LYS A 150 12.64 -12.60 5.02
N ILE A 151 12.17 -13.43 4.07
CA ILE A 151 11.73 -14.79 4.37
C ILE A 151 12.91 -15.52 5.04
N PRO A 152 12.72 -16.09 6.24
CA PRO A 152 13.81 -16.61 7.03
C PRO A 152 14.26 -17.94 6.44
N PHE A 153 15.57 -18.18 6.46
CA PHE A 153 16.11 -19.51 6.19
C PHE A 153 17.10 -19.88 7.28
N GLY A 154 17.06 -21.15 7.69
CA GLY A 154 17.94 -21.67 8.72
C GLY A 154 19.38 -21.77 8.26
N VAL A 155 20.29 -21.32 9.12
CA VAL A 155 21.74 -21.51 9.01
C VAL A 155 22.22 -22.21 10.26
N HIS A 156 22.83 -23.38 10.09
CA HIS A 156 23.36 -24.18 11.19
C HIS A 156 24.81 -23.79 11.48
N PHE A 157 25.09 -23.44 12.73
CA PHE A 157 26.45 -23.22 13.22
C PHE A 157 26.94 -24.48 13.94
N ASP A 158 28.08 -25.01 13.51
CA ASP A 158 28.71 -26.19 14.12
C ASP A 158 29.38 -25.84 15.47
N GLU A 159 30.22 -26.73 16.01
CA GLU A 159 30.85 -26.53 17.32
C GLU A 159 31.99 -25.50 17.34
N LYS A 160 32.40 -24.97 16.18
CA LYS A 160 33.48 -23.98 16.08
C LYS A 160 33.11 -22.68 16.79
N ASP A 161 34.13 -22.04 17.35
CA ASP A 161 33.97 -20.72 17.97
C ASP A 161 33.85 -19.60 16.94
N SER A 162 34.30 -19.84 15.70
CA SER A 162 34.37 -18.83 14.66
C SER A 162 33.92 -19.37 13.32
N HIS A 163 33.04 -18.60 12.68
CA HIS A 163 32.55 -18.86 11.34
C HIS A 163 32.79 -17.67 10.42
N LEU A 164 33.03 -17.95 9.16
CA LEU A 164 33.10 -16.95 8.10
C LEU A 164 31.80 -16.98 7.30
N ILE A 165 31.14 -15.83 7.22
CA ILE A 165 30.09 -15.59 6.23
C ILE A 165 30.73 -14.82 5.07
N ALA A 166 30.59 -15.36 3.86
CA ALA A 166 30.93 -14.64 2.64
C ALA A 166 29.68 -14.52 1.76
N ILE A 167 29.46 -13.34 1.19
CA ILE A 167 28.35 -13.08 0.27
C ILE A 167 28.93 -12.54 -1.03
N ARG A 168 28.78 -13.31 -2.10
CA ARG A 168 29.01 -12.87 -3.46
C ARG A 168 27.73 -12.18 -3.93
N TYR A 169 27.81 -10.90 -4.24
CA TYR A 169 26.65 -10.06 -4.50
C TYR A 169 26.80 -9.31 -5.81
N SER A 170 25.73 -9.27 -6.61
CA SER A 170 25.64 -8.39 -7.77
C SER A 170 24.34 -7.60 -7.75
N ASN A 171 24.43 -6.37 -8.22
CA ASN A 171 23.32 -5.50 -8.58
C ASN A 171 23.81 -4.58 -9.70
N SER A 172 24.04 -5.19 -10.85
CA SER A 172 24.80 -4.58 -11.96
C SER A 172 24.01 -3.45 -12.62
N ASN A 173 22.70 -3.63 -12.74
CA ASN A 173 21.82 -2.69 -13.44
C ASN A 173 21.30 -1.57 -12.51
N TYR A 174 21.70 -1.55 -11.24
CA TYR A 174 21.23 -0.55 -10.28
C TYR A 174 21.47 0.88 -10.75
N LEU A 175 22.67 1.19 -11.25
CA LEU A 175 22.99 2.57 -11.66
C LEU A 175 22.15 3.02 -12.86
N ASP A 176 21.80 2.09 -13.74
CA ASP A 176 20.91 2.38 -14.86
C ASP A 176 19.47 2.54 -14.38
N TYR A 177 19.01 1.71 -13.45
CA TYR A 177 17.71 1.87 -12.79
C TYR A 177 17.63 3.16 -11.98
N LEU A 178 18.69 3.58 -11.30
CA LEU A 178 18.76 4.84 -10.58
C LEU A 178 18.60 6.03 -11.56
N LYS A 179 19.22 5.98 -12.74
CA LYS A 179 19.04 7.02 -13.76
C LYS A 179 17.64 6.98 -14.40
N ILE A 180 17.07 5.80 -14.60
CA ILE A 180 15.78 5.63 -15.29
C ILE A 180 14.59 5.91 -14.38
N PHE A 181 14.66 5.48 -13.12
CA PHE A 181 13.55 5.48 -12.17
C PHE A 181 13.81 6.33 -10.92
N ASN A 182 14.97 7.00 -10.82
CA ASN A 182 15.33 7.92 -9.74
C ASN A 182 15.09 7.36 -8.33
N LEU A 183 15.46 6.10 -8.14
CA LEU A 183 15.22 5.27 -6.95
C LEU A 183 16.10 5.69 -5.76
N TYR A 184 16.18 6.97 -5.40
CA TYR A 184 17.04 7.48 -4.33
C TYR A 184 16.82 6.80 -2.96
N ASN A 185 15.65 6.17 -2.77
CA ASN A 185 15.33 5.44 -1.55
C ASN A 185 15.72 3.95 -1.59
N GLU A 186 16.01 3.40 -2.77
CA GLU A 186 16.44 2.01 -2.91
C GLU A 186 17.96 1.94 -2.84
N LEU A 187 18.46 1.13 -1.91
CA LEU A 187 19.90 0.98 -1.70
C LEU A 187 20.44 -0.10 -2.65
N PRO A 188 21.59 0.12 -3.31
CA PRO A 188 22.21 -0.83 -4.24
C PRO A 188 22.61 -2.16 -3.61
N GLY A 189 22.83 -2.17 -2.29
CA GLY A 189 23.33 -3.34 -1.59
C GLY A 189 22.23 -4.21 -0.98
N PHE A 190 22.55 -4.83 0.15
CA PHE A 190 21.65 -5.74 0.87
C PHE A 190 21.64 -5.49 2.37
N SER A 191 20.55 -5.91 3.02
CA SER A 191 20.42 -5.97 4.47
C SER A 191 20.28 -7.41 4.90
N LEU A 192 21.25 -7.91 5.66
CA LEU A 192 21.15 -9.20 6.35
C LEU A 192 20.88 -8.96 7.84
N ARG A 193 19.90 -9.70 8.37
CA ARG A 193 19.58 -9.78 9.80
C ARG A 193 19.68 -11.22 10.26
N ILE A 194 20.08 -11.38 11.52
CA ILE A 194 20.18 -12.66 12.21
C ILE A 194 19.19 -12.66 13.36
N ALA A 195 18.34 -13.68 13.44
CA ALA A 195 17.34 -13.83 14.50
C ALA A 195 17.23 -15.30 14.95
N GLU A 196 16.58 -15.52 16.08
CA GLU A 196 16.11 -16.84 16.49
C GLU A 196 15.10 -17.38 15.45
N LEU A 197 15.19 -18.68 15.11
CA LEU A 197 14.50 -19.23 13.93
C LEU A 197 12.99 -19.33 14.14
N ASP A 198 12.55 -19.84 15.27
CA ASP A 198 11.12 -20.07 15.55
C ASP A 198 10.39 -18.74 15.74
N GLU A 199 10.99 -17.80 16.48
CA GLU A 199 10.54 -16.42 16.55
C GLU A 199 10.47 -15.77 15.16
N ALA A 200 11.49 -15.99 14.32
CA ALA A 200 11.53 -15.38 13.00
C ALA A 200 10.40 -15.88 12.08
N VAL A 201 10.18 -17.19 12.07
CA VAL A 201 9.08 -17.81 11.32
C VAL A 201 7.74 -17.31 11.85
N THR A 202 7.53 -17.32 13.17
CA THR A 202 6.27 -16.94 13.80
C THR A 202 5.90 -15.47 13.55
N ALA A 203 6.88 -14.57 13.58
CA ALA A 203 6.64 -13.13 13.37
C ALA A 203 6.23 -12.80 11.93
N LEU A 204 6.84 -13.46 10.94
CA LEU A 204 6.45 -13.29 9.53
C LEU A 204 5.11 -13.93 9.24
N ASP A 205 4.88 -15.16 9.72
CA ASP A 205 3.64 -15.89 9.49
C ASP A 205 2.43 -15.12 10.03
N ARG A 206 2.49 -14.62 11.27
CA ARG A 206 1.35 -13.88 11.86
C ARG A 206 1.04 -12.57 11.13
N SER A 207 2.05 -11.77 10.82
CA SER A 207 1.80 -10.41 10.28
C SER A 207 1.41 -10.44 8.80
N ASP A 208 2.10 -11.22 7.97
CA ASP A 208 1.85 -11.24 6.52
C ASP A 208 0.61 -12.05 6.16
N VAL A 209 0.34 -13.18 6.85
CA VAL A 209 -0.86 -13.97 6.59
C VAL A 209 -2.12 -13.20 6.99
N ILE A 210 -2.15 -12.58 8.18
CA ILE A 210 -3.30 -11.78 8.61
C ILE A 210 -3.54 -10.64 7.63
N ASN A 211 -2.51 -9.86 7.27
CA ASN A 211 -2.66 -8.76 6.32
C ASN A 211 -3.15 -9.23 4.95
N THR A 212 -2.71 -10.40 4.48
CA THR A 212 -3.09 -10.97 3.18
C THR A 212 -4.54 -11.46 3.20
N ILE A 213 -4.93 -12.23 4.22
CA ILE A 213 -6.32 -12.68 4.41
C ILE A 213 -7.25 -11.46 4.47
N VAL A 214 -6.83 -10.43 5.19
CA VAL A 214 -7.62 -9.22 5.36
C VAL A 214 -7.85 -8.49 4.04
N GLN A 215 -6.77 -8.23 3.28
CA GLN A 215 -6.85 -7.55 1.99
C GLN A 215 -7.66 -8.35 0.97
N ILE A 216 -7.44 -9.66 0.87
CA ILE A 216 -8.17 -10.53 -0.07
C ILE A 216 -9.65 -10.56 0.28
N SER A 217 -10.00 -10.77 1.56
CA SER A 217 -11.39 -10.81 2.01
C SER A 217 -12.12 -9.49 1.73
N LEU A 218 -11.48 -8.36 2.04
CA LEU A 218 -12.04 -7.05 1.77
C LEU A 218 -12.20 -6.79 0.26
N SER A 219 -11.20 -7.16 -0.53
CA SER A 219 -11.24 -7.02 -1.98
C SER A 219 -12.40 -7.81 -2.59
N GLY A 220 -12.67 -9.03 -2.09
CA GLY A 220 -13.80 -9.87 -2.51
C GLY A 220 -15.16 -9.26 -2.17
N VAL A 221 -15.33 -8.70 -0.96
CA VAL A 221 -16.57 -8.00 -0.57
C VAL A 221 -16.81 -6.77 -1.45
N ILE A 222 -15.80 -5.91 -1.63
CA ILE A 222 -15.92 -4.70 -2.45
C ILE A 222 -16.17 -5.06 -3.91
N PHE A 223 -15.52 -6.11 -4.42
CA PHE A 223 -15.74 -6.62 -5.79
C PHE A 223 -17.19 -7.08 -5.98
N ALA A 224 -17.70 -7.90 -5.07
CA ALA A 224 -19.08 -8.38 -5.12
C ALA A 224 -20.09 -7.21 -5.08
N LEU A 225 -19.86 -6.21 -4.23
CA LEU A 225 -20.69 -5.00 -4.19
C LEU A 225 -20.58 -4.21 -5.50
N GLY A 226 -19.38 -4.05 -6.06
CA GLY A 226 -19.18 -3.45 -7.38
C GLY A 226 -19.96 -4.18 -8.47
N LEU A 227 -19.94 -5.51 -8.46
CA LEU A 227 -20.68 -6.35 -9.41
C LEU A 227 -22.20 -6.20 -9.25
N ILE A 228 -22.72 -6.20 -8.02
CA ILE A 228 -24.15 -5.98 -7.75
C ILE A 228 -24.58 -4.62 -8.31
N HIS A 229 -23.81 -3.56 -8.08
CA HIS A 229 -24.13 -2.23 -8.62
C HIS A 229 -24.03 -2.16 -10.14
N LEU A 230 -23.07 -2.87 -10.76
CA LEU A 230 -23.02 -3.00 -12.21
C LEU A 230 -24.28 -3.71 -12.76
N LEU A 231 -24.71 -4.79 -12.11
CA LEU A 231 -25.92 -5.53 -12.50
C LEU A 231 -27.18 -4.66 -12.35
N ILE A 232 -27.33 -3.94 -11.23
CA ILE A 232 -28.44 -3.00 -11.04
C ILE A 232 -28.45 -1.95 -12.16
N TYR A 233 -27.29 -1.42 -12.53
CA TYR A 233 -27.20 -0.48 -13.65
C TYR A 233 -27.56 -1.13 -14.99
N SER A 234 -27.18 -2.39 -15.21
CA SER A 234 -27.55 -3.15 -16.41
C SER A 234 -29.06 -3.31 -16.55
N PHE A 235 -29.76 -3.59 -15.46
CA PHE A 235 -31.22 -3.70 -15.45
C PHE A 235 -31.92 -2.33 -15.42
N HIS A 236 -31.29 -1.30 -14.84
CA HIS A 236 -31.86 0.04 -14.67
C HIS A 236 -30.88 1.15 -15.07
N HIS A 237 -30.66 1.30 -16.38
CA HIS A 237 -29.70 2.27 -16.95
C HIS A 237 -29.96 3.75 -16.59
N LYS A 238 -31.14 4.08 -16.07
CA LYS A 238 -31.48 5.45 -15.63
C LYS A 238 -30.67 5.86 -14.40
N ASP A 239 -30.32 4.91 -13.53
CA ASP A 239 -29.58 5.18 -12.29
C ASP A 239 -28.08 5.12 -12.50
N LYS A 240 -27.54 6.12 -13.22
CA LYS A 240 -26.10 6.25 -13.53
C LYS A 240 -25.20 6.24 -12.29
N ALA A 241 -25.73 6.50 -11.08
CA ALA A 241 -24.97 6.42 -9.85
C ALA A 241 -24.40 5.01 -9.61
N ASN A 242 -25.17 3.96 -9.93
CA ASN A 242 -24.75 2.58 -9.76
C ASN A 242 -23.57 2.21 -10.66
N PHE A 243 -23.52 2.75 -11.88
CA PHE A 243 -22.39 2.55 -12.80
C PHE A 243 -21.10 3.21 -12.27
N HIS A 244 -21.15 4.46 -11.84
CA HIS A 244 -19.96 5.12 -11.32
C HIS A 244 -19.49 4.51 -9.98
N TYR A 245 -20.44 4.03 -9.17
CA TYR A 245 -20.12 3.28 -7.97
C TYR A 245 -19.40 1.96 -8.31
N SER A 246 -19.86 1.21 -9.31
CA SER A 246 -19.19 -0.05 -9.68
C SER A 246 -17.77 0.18 -10.19
N LEU A 247 -17.54 1.24 -10.97
CA LEU A 247 -16.19 1.65 -11.40
C LEU A 247 -15.29 2.02 -10.21
N PHE A 248 -15.83 2.77 -9.23
CA PHE A 248 -15.13 3.04 -7.98
C PHE A 248 -14.77 1.74 -7.24
N ALA A 249 -15.74 0.85 -7.05
CA ALA A 249 -15.55 -0.42 -6.35
C ALA A 249 -14.51 -1.31 -7.05
N PHE A 250 -14.53 -1.41 -8.39
CA PHE A 250 -13.53 -2.18 -9.13
C PHE A 250 -12.13 -1.58 -9.07
N ALA A 251 -11.98 -0.25 -9.18
CA ALA A 251 -10.70 0.40 -8.97
C ALA A 251 -10.17 0.13 -7.55
N PHE A 252 -11.06 0.11 -6.56
CA PHE A 252 -10.71 -0.18 -5.17
C PHE A 252 -10.31 -1.64 -4.96
N THR A 253 -11.05 -2.60 -5.51
CA THR A 253 -10.64 -4.01 -5.51
C THR A 253 -9.25 -4.17 -6.14
N LEU A 254 -9.00 -3.52 -7.29
CA LEU A 254 -7.73 -3.63 -7.99
C LEU A 254 -6.56 -3.08 -7.15
N MET A 255 -6.76 -1.95 -6.46
CA MET A 255 -5.79 -1.39 -5.52
C MET A 255 -5.45 -2.36 -4.39
N LEU A 256 -6.46 -3.03 -3.81
CA LEU A 256 -6.25 -4.00 -2.72
C LEU A 256 -5.54 -5.27 -3.19
N VAL A 257 -5.90 -5.78 -4.37
CA VAL A 257 -5.28 -6.97 -4.97
C VAL A 257 -3.83 -6.71 -5.35
N GLU A 258 -3.52 -5.53 -5.91
CA GLU A 258 -2.14 -5.13 -6.21
C GLU A 258 -1.27 -5.16 -4.95
N GLY A 259 -1.74 -4.55 -3.85
CA GLY A 259 -0.99 -4.52 -2.59
C GLY A 259 -0.68 -5.91 -2.03
N THR A 260 -1.54 -6.90 -2.29
CA THR A 260 -1.28 -8.31 -1.96
C THR A 260 -0.30 -8.95 -2.94
N PHE A 261 -0.52 -8.78 -4.25
CA PHE A 261 0.31 -9.39 -5.28
C PHE A 261 1.76 -8.90 -5.24
N ASN A 262 1.96 -7.62 -4.89
CA ASN A 262 3.26 -7.01 -4.71
C ASN A 262 4.15 -7.86 -3.79
N ARG A 263 3.60 -8.47 -2.74
CA ARG A 263 4.35 -9.28 -1.75
C ARG A 263 5.03 -10.52 -2.34
N PHE A 264 4.51 -11.05 -3.45
CA PHE A 264 5.03 -12.25 -4.09
C PHE A 264 6.08 -11.97 -5.16
N LEU A 265 6.31 -10.69 -5.51
CA LEU A 265 7.31 -10.32 -6.52
C LEU A 265 8.73 -10.42 -5.96
N THR A 266 9.53 -11.28 -6.55
CA THR A 266 10.94 -11.43 -6.18
C THR A 266 11.87 -10.60 -7.05
N GLN A 267 11.45 -10.14 -8.23
CA GLN A 267 12.27 -9.27 -9.08
C GLN A 267 11.88 -7.80 -8.91
N ASN A 268 12.88 -6.93 -8.84
CA ASN A 268 12.68 -5.51 -8.57
C ASN A 268 11.94 -4.78 -9.72
N ILE A 269 12.23 -5.12 -10.98
CA ILE A 269 11.61 -4.45 -12.13
C ILE A 269 10.07 -4.56 -12.12
N TYR A 270 9.53 -5.72 -11.74
CA TYR A 270 8.08 -5.89 -11.64
C TYR A 270 7.48 -5.09 -10.48
N TYR A 271 8.23 -4.93 -9.38
CA TYR A 271 7.80 -4.11 -8.26
C TYR A 271 7.64 -2.64 -8.67
N ILE A 272 8.62 -2.08 -9.40
CA ILE A 272 8.57 -0.70 -9.90
C ILE A 272 7.38 -0.51 -10.84
N ILE A 273 7.19 -1.42 -11.79
CA ILE A 273 6.06 -1.37 -12.75
C ILE A 273 4.71 -1.39 -12.01
N LEU A 274 4.57 -2.29 -11.02
CA LEU A 274 3.34 -2.40 -10.22
C LEU A 274 3.11 -1.17 -9.32
N SER A 275 4.17 -0.54 -8.80
CA SER A 275 4.08 0.71 -8.05
C SER A 275 3.53 1.87 -8.90
N ILE A 276 4.03 2.02 -10.13
CA ILE A 276 3.50 3.01 -11.09
C ILE A 276 2.03 2.72 -11.40
N PHE A 277 1.70 1.45 -11.64
CA PHE A 277 0.33 1.03 -11.91
C PHE A 277 -0.61 1.32 -10.73
N ASN A 278 -0.18 1.05 -9.49
CA ASN A 278 -0.93 1.34 -8.27
C ASN A 278 -1.23 2.84 -8.16
N THR A 279 -0.25 3.70 -8.41
CA THR A 279 -0.46 5.15 -8.36
C THR A 279 -1.57 5.60 -9.32
N ILE A 280 -1.56 5.07 -10.55
CA ILE A 280 -2.61 5.33 -11.54
C ILE A 280 -3.98 4.83 -11.05
N ILE A 281 -4.03 3.63 -10.45
CA ILE A 281 -5.27 3.07 -9.88
C ILE A 281 -5.83 3.97 -8.77
N ILE A 282 -4.98 4.48 -7.89
CA ILE A 282 -5.39 5.38 -6.80
C ILE A 282 -6.03 6.65 -7.38
N LEU A 283 -5.41 7.28 -8.39
CA LEU A 283 -5.98 8.45 -9.05
C LEU A 283 -7.36 8.13 -9.66
N ILE A 284 -7.46 7.01 -10.38
CA ILE A 284 -8.71 6.55 -10.99
C ILE A 284 -9.80 6.30 -9.93
N LEU A 285 -9.44 5.69 -8.80
CA LEU A 285 -10.33 5.43 -7.67
C LEU A 285 -10.96 6.73 -7.15
N PHE A 286 -10.14 7.75 -6.87
CA PHE A 286 -10.63 9.02 -6.33
C PHE A 286 -11.43 9.83 -7.37
N LEU A 287 -11.08 9.73 -8.65
CA LEU A 287 -11.88 10.30 -9.73
C LEU A 287 -13.27 9.63 -9.82
N PHE A 288 -13.34 8.30 -9.75
CA PHE A 288 -14.63 7.60 -9.77
C PHE A 288 -15.46 7.83 -8.50
N LEU A 289 -14.82 7.93 -7.33
CA LEU A 289 -15.51 8.32 -6.10
C LEU A 289 -16.16 9.70 -6.24
N THR A 290 -15.40 10.68 -6.72
CA THR A 290 -15.90 12.04 -6.93
C THR A 290 -17.01 12.07 -7.99
N ARG A 291 -16.84 11.32 -9.08
CA ARG A 291 -17.84 11.21 -10.15
C ARG A 291 -19.14 10.57 -9.67
N PHE A 292 -19.04 9.56 -8.81
CA PHE A 292 -20.16 8.91 -8.15
C PHE A 292 -20.95 9.93 -7.30
N LEU A 293 -20.26 10.70 -6.45
CA LEU A 293 -20.90 11.75 -5.64
C LEU A 293 -21.58 12.81 -6.49
N TYR A 294 -20.94 13.31 -7.56
CA TYR A 294 -21.59 14.26 -8.47
C TYR A 294 -22.87 13.70 -9.10
N THR A 295 -22.87 12.42 -9.46
CA THR A 295 -24.02 11.77 -10.09
C THR A 295 -25.21 11.71 -9.13
N ILE A 296 -24.99 11.41 -7.86
CA ILE A 296 -26.06 11.40 -6.84
C ILE A 296 -26.59 12.80 -6.55
N TYR A 297 -25.71 13.78 -6.35
CA TYR A 297 -26.12 15.07 -5.78
C TYR A 297 -26.48 16.14 -6.82
N TYR A 298 -25.86 16.10 -8.00
CA TYR A 298 -26.01 17.13 -9.03
C TYR A 298 -26.55 16.59 -10.36
N GLY A 299 -26.46 15.28 -10.62
CA GLY A 299 -26.82 14.65 -11.90
C GLY A 299 -25.86 14.97 -13.07
N LYS A 300 -24.95 15.94 -12.90
CA LYS A 300 -23.94 16.35 -13.88
C LYS A 300 -22.59 16.60 -13.20
N VAL A 301 -21.50 16.50 -13.97
CA VAL A 301 -20.17 16.92 -13.51
C VAL A 301 -20.05 18.44 -13.50
N ILE A 302 -19.38 18.99 -12.49
CA ILE A 302 -19.03 20.42 -12.41
C ILE A 302 -17.61 20.60 -12.96
N ARG A 303 -17.24 21.83 -13.36
CA ARG A 303 -15.91 22.17 -13.91
C ARG A 303 -14.74 21.68 -13.04
N PHE A 304 -14.89 21.66 -11.71
CA PHE A 304 -13.86 21.19 -10.80
C PHE A 304 -13.48 19.72 -11.01
N PHE A 305 -14.41 18.87 -11.44
CA PHE A 305 -14.10 17.48 -11.82
C PHE A 305 -13.04 17.41 -12.93
N TRP A 306 -13.18 18.27 -13.94
CA TRP A 306 -12.23 18.32 -15.06
C TRP A 306 -10.86 18.86 -14.64
N LEU A 307 -10.82 19.73 -13.62
CA LEU A 307 -9.56 20.13 -12.99
C LEU A 307 -8.90 18.92 -12.31
N LEU A 308 -9.64 18.10 -11.56
CA LEU A 308 -9.08 16.87 -10.96
C LEU A 308 -8.55 15.92 -12.04
N VAL A 309 -9.31 15.70 -13.11
CA VAL A 309 -8.85 14.87 -14.24
C VAL A 309 -7.57 15.43 -14.86
N PHE A 310 -7.52 16.74 -15.11
CA PHE A 310 -6.32 17.39 -15.63
C PHE A 310 -5.13 17.22 -14.69
N LEU A 311 -5.31 17.43 -13.38
CA LEU A 311 -4.25 17.25 -12.39
C LEU A 311 -3.78 15.79 -12.31
N SER A 312 -4.68 14.81 -12.40
CA SER A 312 -4.32 13.39 -12.47
C SER A 312 -3.49 13.06 -13.71
N VAL A 313 -3.84 13.62 -14.87
CA VAL A 313 -3.08 13.41 -16.11
C VAL A 313 -1.70 14.08 -16.00
N VAL A 314 -1.64 15.30 -15.48
CA VAL A 314 -0.37 16.00 -15.24
C VAL A 314 0.50 15.21 -14.26
N ASP A 315 -0.07 14.68 -13.18
CA ASP A 315 0.65 13.86 -12.21
C ASP A 315 1.33 12.66 -12.89
N VAL A 316 0.56 11.86 -13.64
CA VAL A 316 1.09 10.72 -14.42
C VAL A 316 2.21 11.16 -15.37
N LEU A 317 1.99 12.23 -16.15
CA LEU A 317 3.00 12.74 -17.08
C LEU A 317 4.27 13.23 -16.37
N THR A 318 4.12 13.96 -15.27
CA THR A 318 5.26 14.45 -14.48
C THR A 318 6.02 13.32 -13.81
N GLY A 319 5.34 12.26 -13.37
CA GLY A 319 5.96 11.03 -12.89
C GLY A 319 6.86 10.40 -13.96
N PHE A 320 6.38 10.30 -15.20
CA PHE A 320 7.17 9.77 -16.32
C PHE A 320 8.34 10.68 -16.74
N ILE A 321 8.17 12.01 -16.67
CA ILE A 321 9.18 12.99 -17.12
C ILE A 321 10.26 13.22 -16.05
N LEU A 322 9.84 13.56 -14.82
CA LEU A 322 10.75 13.88 -13.72
C LEU A 322 11.36 12.63 -13.09
N ARG A 323 10.71 11.48 -13.30
CA ARG A 323 11.14 10.15 -12.81
C ARG A 323 11.34 10.08 -11.31
N ASN A 324 10.87 11.07 -10.54
CA ASN A 324 11.14 11.21 -9.12
C ASN A 324 9.97 10.69 -8.28
N GLU A 325 10.18 9.61 -7.53
CA GLU A 325 9.15 8.98 -6.69
C GLU A 325 8.55 9.94 -5.65
N PHE A 326 9.36 10.78 -5.02
CA PHE A 326 8.88 11.72 -4.00
C PHE A 326 7.96 12.77 -4.61
N VAL A 327 8.34 13.31 -5.77
CA VAL A 327 7.51 14.28 -6.50
C VAL A 327 6.21 13.62 -6.94
N PHE A 328 6.28 12.43 -7.52
CA PHE A 328 5.12 11.66 -7.96
C PHE A 328 4.16 11.36 -6.81
N PHE A 329 4.68 10.88 -5.68
CA PHE A 329 3.88 10.65 -4.47
C PHE A 329 3.22 11.94 -3.95
N SER A 330 3.94 13.07 -3.96
CA SER A 330 3.43 14.36 -3.48
C SER A 330 2.29 14.92 -4.35
N PHE A 331 2.41 14.80 -5.68
CA PHE A 331 1.36 15.20 -6.60
C PHE A 331 0.13 14.29 -6.51
N MET A 332 0.34 12.96 -6.48
CA MET A 332 -0.74 11.99 -6.24
C MET A 332 -1.49 12.32 -4.95
N LEU A 333 -0.76 12.54 -3.84
CA LEU A 333 -1.35 12.90 -2.55
C LEU A 333 -2.18 14.19 -2.64
N SER A 334 -1.71 15.19 -3.38
CA SER A 334 -2.44 16.44 -3.58
C SER A 334 -3.78 16.22 -4.29
N VAL A 335 -3.81 15.37 -5.33
CA VAL A 335 -5.06 15.01 -6.04
C VAL A 335 -6.02 14.24 -5.12
N VAL A 336 -5.50 13.32 -4.31
CA VAL A 336 -6.29 12.58 -3.32
C VAL A 336 -6.95 13.53 -2.32
N VAL A 337 -6.17 14.44 -1.73
CA VAL A 337 -6.67 15.42 -0.75
C VAL A 337 -7.71 16.34 -1.39
N LEU A 338 -7.46 16.86 -2.59
CA LEU A 338 -8.42 17.71 -3.31
C LEU A 338 -9.74 16.96 -3.61
N SER A 339 -9.65 15.68 -3.99
CA SER A 339 -10.82 14.83 -4.25
C SER A 339 -11.63 14.59 -2.98
N LEU A 340 -10.97 14.36 -1.84
CA LEU A 340 -11.63 14.21 -0.54
C LEU A 340 -12.32 15.49 -0.08
N VAL A 341 -11.65 16.64 -0.22
CA VAL A 341 -12.21 17.95 0.15
C VAL A 341 -13.42 18.27 -0.73
N GLU A 342 -13.34 18.05 -2.04
CA GLU A 342 -14.48 18.24 -2.94
C GLU A 342 -15.61 17.25 -2.63
N GLY A 343 -15.30 15.99 -2.36
CA GLY A 343 -16.28 14.99 -1.93
C GLY A 343 -17.03 15.43 -0.66
N MET A 344 -16.29 15.97 0.32
CA MET A 344 -16.89 16.47 1.56
C MET A 344 -17.76 17.70 1.30
N ARG A 345 -17.31 18.62 0.44
CA ARG A 345 -18.12 19.77 -0.01
C ARG A 345 -19.41 19.30 -0.68
N ILE A 346 -19.36 18.30 -1.55
CA ILE A 346 -20.54 17.73 -2.22
C ILE A 346 -21.52 17.16 -1.19
N VAL A 347 -21.03 16.37 -0.24
CA VAL A 347 -21.83 15.77 0.83
C VAL A 347 -22.51 16.83 1.69
N VAL A 348 -21.75 17.83 2.18
CA VAL A 348 -22.27 18.91 3.04
C VAL A 348 -23.34 19.71 2.31
N LEU A 349 -23.11 20.06 1.04
CA LEU A 349 -24.10 20.74 0.21
C LEU A 349 -25.33 19.86 0.00
N GLY A 350 -25.17 18.57 -0.25
CA GLY A 350 -26.27 17.62 -0.40
C GLY A 350 -27.18 17.53 0.83
N ILE A 351 -26.58 17.48 2.02
CA ILE A 351 -27.28 17.48 3.30
C ILE A 351 -27.98 18.83 3.54
N LYS A 352 -27.29 19.95 3.30
CA LYS A 352 -27.85 21.30 3.46
C LYS A 352 -29.07 21.54 2.56
N HIS A 353 -29.05 21.01 1.33
CA HIS A 353 -30.16 21.09 0.40
C HIS A 353 -31.24 20.01 0.62
N LYS A 354 -31.20 19.28 1.74
CA LYS A 354 -32.19 18.28 2.18
C LYS A 354 -32.52 17.23 1.10
N ARG A 355 -31.51 16.80 0.33
CA ARG A 355 -31.69 15.72 -0.66
C ARG A 355 -32.06 14.42 0.05
N THR A 356 -33.07 13.72 -0.45
CA THR A 356 -33.60 12.51 0.18
C THR A 356 -32.52 11.43 0.30
N GLY A 357 -32.19 11.01 1.53
CA GLY A 357 -31.16 9.98 1.75
C GLY A 357 -29.71 10.45 1.66
N ALA A 358 -29.47 11.75 1.43
CA ALA A 358 -28.13 12.34 1.39
C ALA A 358 -27.29 12.04 2.62
N TRP A 359 -27.89 12.16 3.81
CA TRP A 359 -27.19 11.96 5.08
C TRP A 359 -26.62 10.54 5.21
N ILE A 360 -27.25 9.53 4.58
CA ILE A 360 -26.80 8.12 4.64
C ILE A 360 -25.48 7.96 3.90
N ILE A 361 -25.43 8.42 2.65
CA ILE A 361 -24.18 8.38 1.86
C ILE A 361 -23.14 9.31 2.49
N GLY A 362 -23.58 10.44 3.06
CA GLY A 362 -22.71 11.37 3.77
C GLY A 362 -22.02 10.75 4.98
N THR A 363 -22.70 9.92 5.78
CA THR A 363 -22.06 9.23 6.91
C THR A 363 -21.03 8.21 6.46
N GLY A 364 -21.32 7.45 5.39
CA GLY A 364 -20.36 6.53 4.79
C GLY A 364 -19.11 7.25 4.27
N PHE A 365 -19.31 8.30 3.46
CA PHE A 365 -18.20 9.10 2.97
C PHE A 365 -17.38 9.75 4.10
N SER A 366 -18.04 10.22 5.17
CA SER A 366 -17.34 10.81 6.33
C SER A 366 -16.47 9.76 7.04
N GLY A 367 -16.95 8.52 7.18
CA GLY A 367 -16.15 7.41 7.72
C GLY A 367 -14.91 7.11 6.86
N PHE A 368 -15.07 7.05 5.54
CA PHE A 368 -13.95 6.88 4.61
C PHE A 368 -12.97 8.06 4.65
N PHE A 369 -13.48 9.30 4.70
CA PHE A 369 -12.68 10.52 4.83
C PHE A 369 -11.82 10.49 6.10
N LEU A 370 -12.42 10.15 7.25
CA LEU A 370 -11.71 10.05 8.53
C LEU A 370 -10.64 8.95 8.48
N LEU A 371 -10.93 7.82 7.84
CA LEU A 371 -9.95 6.76 7.65
C LEU A 371 -8.74 7.25 6.85
N VAL A 372 -8.98 7.84 5.67
CA VAL A 372 -7.87 8.30 4.83
C VAL A 372 -7.08 9.40 5.54
N ALA A 373 -7.76 10.35 6.21
CA ALA A 373 -7.09 11.37 7.02
C ALA A 373 -6.23 10.76 8.13
N PHE A 374 -6.74 9.75 8.84
CA PHE A 374 -5.99 9.03 9.86
C PHE A 374 -4.74 8.35 9.27
N VAL A 375 -4.87 7.65 8.15
CA VAL A 375 -3.73 7.01 7.45
C VAL A 375 -2.68 8.05 7.05
N LEU A 376 -3.09 9.22 6.54
CA LEU A 376 -2.17 10.30 6.17
C LEU A 376 -1.43 10.87 7.39
N VAL A 377 -2.13 11.09 8.50
CA VAL A 377 -1.52 11.59 9.75
C VAL A 377 -0.52 10.58 10.30
N VAL A 378 -0.85 9.29 10.33
CA VAL A 378 0.06 8.24 10.80
C VAL A 378 1.32 8.17 9.93
N ASN A 379 1.17 8.24 8.60
CA ASN A 379 2.31 8.26 7.68
C ASN A 379 3.18 9.52 7.88
N PHE A 380 2.57 10.69 8.05
CA PHE A 380 3.29 11.95 8.26
C PHE A 380 4.06 11.99 9.60
N LEU A 381 3.47 11.44 10.68
CA LEU A 381 4.09 11.40 12.00
C LEU A 381 5.21 10.36 12.14
N GLY A 382 5.45 9.54 11.10
CA GLY A 382 6.59 8.61 11.03
C GLY A 382 6.59 7.49 12.08
N ASN A 383 5.47 7.27 12.78
CA ASN A 383 5.38 6.34 13.90
C ASN A 383 4.15 5.43 13.78
N ALA A 384 4.37 4.17 13.40
CA ALA A 384 3.35 3.11 13.44
C ALA A 384 3.00 2.65 14.87
N LYS A 385 3.65 3.20 15.91
CA LYS A 385 3.41 2.81 17.32
C LYS A 385 2.15 3.44 17.94
N VAL A 386 1.42 4.27 17.22
CA VAL A 386 0.26 4.99 17.76
C VAL A 386 -0.92 4.04 18.02
N VAL A 387 -1.02 2.94 17.27
CA VAL A 387 -2.15 2.00 17.35
C VAL A 387 -1.63 0.57 17.23
N SER A 388 -2.14 -0.37 18.04
CA SER A 388 -1.80 -1.78 17.88
C SER A 388 -2.28 -2.32 16.52
N LEU A 389 -1.64 -3.38 16.02
CA LEU A 389 -1.99 -3.96 14.72
C LEU A 389 -3.48 -4.35 14.65
N GLU A 390 -4.02 -4.91 15.73
CA GLU A 390 -5.43 -5.32 15.81
C GLU A 390 -6.39 -4.14 15.64
N TRP A 391 -6.16 -3.05 16.38
CA TRP A 391 -6.99 -1.85 16.29
C TRP A 391 -6.83 -1.15 14.94
N LEU A 392 -5.62 -1.18 14.35
CA LEU A 392 -5.38 -0.65 13.02
C LEU A 392 -6.22 -1.41 11.98
N LEU A 393 -6.25 -2.74 12.04
CA LEU A 393 -7.05 -3.56 11.14
C LEU A 393 -8.55 -3.25 11.28
N VAL A 394 -9.08 -3.13 12.50
CA VAL A 394 -10.49 -2.75 12.73
C VAL A 394 -10.82 -1.38 12.13
N ILE A 395 -9.93 -0.39 12.31
CA ILE A 395 -10.08 0.96 11.74
C ILE A 395 -10.08 0.90 10.20
N LEU A 396 -9.15 0.15 9.60
CA LEU A 396 -9.07 -0.04 8.15
C LEU A 396 -10.35 -0.70 7.61
N TYR A 397 -10.82 -1.78 8.22
CA TYR A 397 -12.06 -2.46 7.79
C TYR A 397 -13.28 -1.57 7.86
N SER A 398 -13.50 -0.92 9.01
CA SER A 398 -14.67 -0.07 9.23
C SER A 398 -14.68 1.13 8.29
N GLY A 399 -13.53 1.76 8.06
CA GLY A 399 -13.43 2.89 7.14
C GLY A 399 -13.54 2.49 5.68
N PHE A 400 -12.98 1.36 5.24
CA PHE A 400 -13.08 0.92 3.84
C PHE A 400 -14.48 0.43 3.47
N LEU A 401 -15.20 -0.21 4.39
CA LEU A 401 -16.58 -0.66 4.17
C LEU A 401 -17.63 0.46 4.37
N SER A 402 -17.23 1.62 4.89
CA SER A 402 -18.15 2.73 5.20
C SER A 402 -18.96 3.21 3.99
N ILE A 403 -18.31 3.48 2.84
CA ILE A 403 -18.98 3.89 1.61
C ILE A 403 -19.86 2.74 1.07
N PRO A 404 -19.35 1.52 0.87
CA PRO A 404 -20.18 0.40 0.40
C PRO A 404 -21.42 0.13 1.24
N LEU A 405 -21.28 0.06 2.57
CA LEU A 405 -22.40 -0.16 3.48
C LEU A 405 -23.42 0.98 3.40
N SER A 406 -22.95 2.24 3.35
CA SER A 406 -23.85 3.38 3.21
C SER A 406 -24.66 3.35 1.92
N MET A 407 -24.04 2.89 0.82
CA MET A 407 -24.72 2.78 -0.47
C MET A 407 -25.75 1.66 -0.45
N SER A 408 -25.46 0.51 0.17
CA SER A 408 -26.42 -0.57 0.36
C SER A 408 -27.64 -0.13 1.19
N ILE A 409 -27.40 0.60 2.29
CA ILE A 409 -28.49 1.16 3.13
C ILE A 409 -29.30 2.19 2.33
N TYR A 410 -28.63 3.06 1.57
CA TYR A 410 -29.29 4.05 0.72
C TYR A 410 -30.21 3.38 -0.31
N LEU A 411 -29.71 2.34 -0.99
CA LEU A 411 -30.48 1.61 -2.00
C LEU A 411 -31.68 0.88 -1.38
N ALA A 412 -31.48 0.17 -0.26
CA ALA A 412 -32.56 -0.52 0.45
C ALA A 412 -33.68 0.44 0.86
N ARG A 413 -33.31 1.61 1.41
CA ARG A 413 -34.28 2.66 1.76
C ARG A 413 -34.96 3.25 0.53
N SER A 414 -34.21 3.52 -0.53
CA SER A 414 -34.77 4.06 -1.78
C SER A 414 -35.79 3.08 -2.39
N PHE A 415 -35.48 1.79 -2.41
CA PHE A 415 -36.38 0.75 -2.89
C PHE A 415 -37.66 0.67 -2.06
N ALA A 416 -37.53 0.66 -0.72
CA ALA A 416 -38.69 0.65 0.18
C ALA A 416 -39.59 1.88 0.01
N LEU A 417 -39.00 3.07 -0.15
CA LEU A 417 -39.75 4.31 -0.39
C LEU A 417 -40.46 4.30 -1.75
N THR A 418 -39.79 3.82 -2.80
CA THR A 418 -40.40 3.69 -4.12
C THR A 418 -41.57 2.71 -4.08
N ASN A 419 -41.41 1.56 -3.43
CA ASN A 419 -42.48 0.55 -3.34
C ASN A 419 -43.69 1.09 -2.58
N LYS A 420 -43.48 1.77 -1.44
CA LYS A 420 -44.55 2.43 -0.68
C LYS A 420 -45.27 3.50 -1.51
N ASN A 421 -44.54 4.31 -2.28
CA ASN A 421 -45.13 5.34 -3.13
C ASN A 421 -45.92 4.72 -4.30
N LEU A 422 -45.48 3.58 -4.85
CA LEU A 422 -46.20 2.85 -5.87
C LEU A 422 -47.51 2.28 -5.31
N GLU A 423 -47.49 1.71 -4.11
CA GLU A 423 -48.68 1.20 -3.42
C GLU A 423 -49.71 2.33 -3.19
N ILE A 424 -49.27 3.50 -2.74
CA ILE A 424 -50.14 4.68 -2.58
C ILE A 424 -50.74 5.12 -3.91
N LYS A 425 -49.93 5.21 -4.97
CA LYS A 425 -50.42 5.59 -6.32
C LYS A 425 -51.40 4.58 -6.89
N LEU A 426 -51.19 3.28 -6.64
CA LEU A 426 -52.12 2.24 -7.06
C LEU A 426 -53.48 2.39 -6.36
N LEU A 427 -53.49 2.71 -5.08
CA LEU A 427 -54.72 3.01 -4.34
C LEU A 427 -55.42 4.27 -4.89
N GLU A 428 -54.67 5.33 -5.16
CA GLU A 428 -55.21 6.57 -5.72
C GLU A 428 -55.84 6.35 -7.10
N VAL A 429 -55.16 5.64 -8.00
CA VAL A 429 -55.69 5.29 -9.33
C VAL A 429 -56.93 4.41 -9.22
N LYS A 430 -56.95 3.46 -8.28
CA LYS A 430 -58.13 2.61 -8.05
C LYS A 430 -59.34 3.42 -7.58
N GLN A 431 -59.14 4.34 -6.62
CA GLN A 431 -60.20 5.22 -6.13
C GLN A 431 -60.72 6.17 -7.22
N LEU A 432 -59.82 6.73 -8.04
CA LEU A 432 -60.20 7.55 -9.19
C LEU A 432 -61.02 6.73 -10.20
N SER A 433 -60.57 5.51 -10.52
CA SER A 433 -61.29 4.62 -11.43
C SER A 433 -62.68 4.26 -10.90
N GLU A 434 -62.82 3.96 -9.61
CA GLU A 434 -64.12 3.66 -8.99
C GLU A 434 -65.06 4.87 -9.05
N LYS A 435 -64.55 6.08 -8.79
CA LYS A 435 -65.33 7.32 -8.91
C LYS A 435 -65.79 7.59 -10.35
N THR A 436 -64.92 7.40 -11.34
CA THR A 436 -65.28 7.58 -12.75
C THR A 436 -66.38 6.60 -13.16
N ILE A 437 -66.26 5.32 -12.79
CA ILE A 437 -67.29 4.31 -13.06
C ILE A 437 -68.62 4.68 -12.39
N GLU A 438 -68.59 5.18 -11.15
CA GLU A 438 -69.81 5.61 -10.46
C GLU A 438 -70.45 6.84 -11.13
N GLN A 439 -69.65 7.78 -11.62
CA GLN A 439 -70.14 8.94 -12.40
C GLN A 439 -70.77 8.50 -13.73
N GLU A 440 -70.09 7.67 -14.51
CA GLU A 440 -70.63 7.13 -15.77
C GLU A 440 -71.92 6.35 -15.53
N ARG A 441 -72.00 5.57 -14.46
CA ARG A 441 -73.23 4.84 -14.09
C ARG A 441 -74.38 5.80 -13.75
N LYS A 442 -74.12 6.86 -12.99
CA LYS A 442 -75.14 7.88 -12.67
C LYS A 442 -75.62 8.63 -13.91
N GLU A 443 -74.70 8.99 -14.82
CA GLU A 443 -75.06 9.62 -16.10
C GLU A 443 -75.90 8.70 -16.98
N ALA A 444 -75.53 7.41 -17.08
CA ALA A 444 -76.32 6.41 -17.80
C ALA A 444 -77.74 6.26 -17.21
N GLU A 445 -77.87 6.24 -15.88
CA GLU A 445 -79.17 6.14 -15.20
C GLU A 445 -80.04 7.38 -15.44
N ILE A 446 -79.46 8.58 -15.40
CA ILE A 446 -80.16 9.84 -15.74
C ILE A 446 -80.62 9.84 -17.20
N ASN A 447 -79.78 9.39 -18.13
CA ASN A 447 -80.16 9.32 -19.54
C ASN A 447 -81.30 8.33 -19.79
N LEU A 448 -81.27 7.17 -19.11
CA LEU A 448 -82.32 6.15 -19.20
C LEU A 448 -83.65 6.67 -18.60
N LEU A 449 -83.60 7.44 -17.51
CA LEU A 449 -84.75 8.15 -16.95
C LEU A 449 -85.33 9.17 -17.95
N ARG A 450 -84.48 9.99 -18.57
CA ARG A 450 -84.92 10.95 -19.61
C ARG A 450 -85.57 10.26 -20.80
N GLU A 451 -85.02 9.13 -21.27
CA GLU A 451 -85.62 8.36 -22.36
C GLU A 451 -87.00 7.81 -21.96
N LYS A 452 -87.16 7.31 -20.74
CA LYS A 452 -88.45 6.83 -20.23
C LYS A 452 -89.49 7.96 -20.14
N GLU A 453 -89.10 9.14 -19.65
CA GLU A 453 -89.99 10.30 -19.59
C GLU A 453 -90.42 10.75 -21.01
N GLN A 454 -89.49 10.76 -21.98
CA GLN A 454 -89.82 11.07 -23.37
C GLN A 454 -90.76 10.05 -24.02
N LEU A 455 -90.65 8.78 -23.65
CA LEU A 455 -91.54 7.73 -24.12
C LEU A 455 -92.93 7.80 -23.48
N GLN A 456 -93.07 8.35 -22.27
CA GLN A 456 -94.36 8.57 -21.61
C GLN A 456 -95.10 9.83 -22.09
N LEU A 457 -94.38 10.76 -22.72
CA LEU A 457 -94.93 12.00 -23.31
C LEU A 457 -95.36 11.84 -24.78
N LYS A 458 -95.14 10.68 -25.38
CA LYS A 458 -95.69 10.26 -26.68
C LYS A 458 -96.86 9.32 -26.47
#